data_AF-A0A6P2APD8-F1
#
_entry.id   AF-A0A6P2APD8-F1
#
_cell.length_a   1.000
_cell.length_b   1.000
_cell.length_c   1.000
_cell.angle_alpha   90.00
_cell.angle_beta   90.00
_cell.angle_gamma   90.00
#
_symmetry.space_group_name_H-M   'P 1'
#
loop_
_entity.id
_entity.type
_entity.pdbx_description
1 polymer ?
#
loop_
_entity_poly.entity_id
_entity_poly.type
_entity_poly.pdbx_seq_one_letter_code
_entity_poly.pdbx_strand_id
1 'polypeptide(L)'
;MSDYTALAIGINRYQYIQPLNYAQDDAQALHQLLVEETELPPHQALLLTEASPWVGNHSTEPTRDHIWHWVDTWLTAQTGSLLWFFFSGYGVSW
;
A
#
# COMPACT_ATOMS: atom_id res chain seq x y z
N MET A 1 1.21 -23.95 -3.53
CA MET A 1 1.40 -22.72 -2.72
C MET A 1 0.34 -21.76 -3.19
N SER A 2 -0.43 -21.20 -2.28
CA SER A 2 -1.45 -20.21 -2.62
C SER A 2 -0.73 -18.93 -3.05
N ASP A 3 -1.03 -18.43 -4.24
CA ASP A 3 -0.41 -17.23 -4.79
C ASP A 3 -1.09 -16.02 -4.13
N TYR A 4 -0.39 -15.35 -3.21
CA TYR A 4 -0.88 -14.21 -2.46
C TYR A 4 -0.32 -12.92 -3.04
N THR A 5 -0.99 -11.81 -2.81
CA THR A 5 -0.50 -10.47 -3.15
C THR A 5 -0.93 -9.53 -2.04
N ALA A 6 -0.09 -8.55 -1.71
CA ALA A 6 -0.36 -7.58 -0.66
C ALA A 6 -0.30 -6.14 -1.18
N LEU A 7 -1.32 -5.35 -0.88
CA LEU A 7 -1.33 -3.90 -1.06
C LEU A 7 -1.59 -3.26 0.30
N ALA A 8 -0.58 -2.56 0.82
CA ALA A 8 -0.67 -1.81 2.07
C ALA A 8 -0.55 -0.30 1.77
N ILE A 9 -1.51 0.47 2.28
CA ILE A 9 -1.58 1.93 2.09
C ILE A 9 -1.67 2.60 3.45
N GLY A 10 -0.77 3.53 3.72
CA GLY A 10 -0.73 4.30 4.96
C GLY A 10 -0.55 5.77 4.64
N ILE A 11 -1.46 6.62 5.12
CA ILE A 11 -1.45 8.06 4.80
C ILE A 11 -1.51 8.86 6.09
N ASN A 12 -0.41 9.54 6.41
CA ASN A 12 -0.33 10.45 7.54
C ASN A 12 -0.60 11.90 7.15
N ARG A 13 -0.22 12.33 5.94
CA ARG A 13 -0.27 13.74 5.52
C ARG A 13 -1.39 13.97 4.52
N TYR A 14 -2.30 14.86 4.90
CA TYR A 14 -3.41 15.29 4.07
C TYR A 14 -3.32 16.79 3.83
N GLN A 15 -3.73 17.23 2.65
CA GLN A 15 -3.62 18.65 2.27
C GLN A 15 -4.57 19.57 3.06
N TYR A 16 -5.75 19.07 3.43
CA TYR A 16 -6.86 19.91 3.93
C TYR A 16 -7.34 19.56 5.34
N ILE A 17 -6.81 18.49 5.95
CA ILE A 17 -7.19 18.02 7.28
C ILE A 17 -5.93 17.72 8.10
N GLN A 18 -6.10 17.59 9.41
CA GLN A 18 -4.98 17.37 10.32
C GLN A 18 -4.20 16.10 9.95
N PRO A 19 -2.88 16.08 10.14
CA PRO A 19 -2.12 14.87 9.90
C PRO A 19 -2.42 13.78 10.95
N LEU A 20 -2.30 12.53 10.53
CA LEU A 20 -2.25 11.37 11.43
C LEU A 20 -0.80 11.08 11.82
N ASN A 21 -0.61 10.34 12.92
CA ASN A 21 0.72 10.02 13.43
C ASN A 21 1.20 8.62 13.03
N TYR A 22 0.29 7.66 12.83
CA TYR A 22 0.64 6.23 12.80
C TYR A 22 0.18 5.47 11.56
N ALA A 23 -0.57 6.09 10.65
CA ALA A 23 -1.10 5.37 9.48
C ALA A 23 0.02 4.85 8.56
N GLN A 24 1.10 5.61 8.39
CA GLN A 24 2.31 5.15 7.71
C GLN A 24 2.92 3.94 8.40
N ASP A 25 3.14 4.02 9.72
CA ASP A 25 3.79 2.99 10.51
C ASP A 25 2.97 1.70 10.53
N ASP A 26 1.63 1.80 10.60
CA ASP A 26 0.70 0.68 10.51
C ASP A 26 0.88 -0.09 9.19
N ALA A 27 0.91 0.64 8.07
CA ALA A 27 1.06 0.05 6.74
C ALA A 27 2.45 -0.57 6.53
N GLN A 28 3.49 0.08 7.04
CA GLN A 28 4.87 -0.43 7.00
C GLN A 28 5.01 -1.71 7.83
N ALA A 29 4.47 -1.74 9.04
CA ALA A 29 4.51 -2.90 9.91
C ALA A 29 3.78 -4.11 9.28
N LEU A 30 2.59 -3.90 8.72
CA LEU A 30 1.85 -4.97 8.05
C LEU A 30 2.54 -5.45 6.77
N HIS A 31 3.10 -4.54 5.97
CA HIS A 31 3.88 -4.91 4.80
C HIS A 31 5.11 -5.72 5.18
N GLN A 32 5.85 -5.30 6.22
CA GLN A 32 7.00 -6.01 6.74
C GLN A 32 6.61 -7.41 7.23
N LEU A 33 5.54 -7.52 8.01
CA LEU A 33 5.01 -8.79 8.50
C LEU A 33 4.72 -9.76 7.35
N LEU A 34 4.03 -9.31 6.30
CA LEU A 34 3.69 -10.14 5.16
C LEU A 34 4.91 -10.56 4.35
N VAL A 35 5.87 -9.67 4.12
CA VAL A 35 7.09 -10.00 3.36
C VAL A 35 8.01 -10.92 4.16
N GLU A 36 8.20 -10.67 5.46
CA GLU A 36 9.16 -11.41 6.30
C GLU A 36 8.59 -12.73 6.82
N GLU A 37 7.35 -12.76 7.31
CA GLU A 37 6.79 -13.97 7.95
C GLU A 37 6.16 -14.94 6.95
N THR A 38 5.68 -14.45 5.80
CA THR A 38 5.02 -15.30 4.79
C THR A 38 5.88 -15.59 3.57
N GLU A 39 7.14 -15.13 3.58
CA GLU A 39 8.09 -15.21 2.46
C GLU A 39 7.49 -14.67 1.14
N LEU A 40 6.58 -13.69 1.26
CA LEU A 40 5.93 -13.10 0.10
C LEU A 40 6.99 -12.39 -0.76
N PRO A 41 7.12 -12.74 -2.04
CA PRO A 41 8.08 -12.07 -2.91
C PRO A 41 7.84 -10.56 -2.92
N PRO A 42 8.89 -9.72 -2.81
CA PRO A 42 8.72 -8.27 -2.76
C PRO A 42 7.99 -7.66 -3.97
N HIS A 43 7.99 -8.34 -5.12
CA HIS A 43 7.24 -7.89 -6.31
C HIS A 43 5.73 -8.15 -6.23
N GLN A 44 5.29 -9.02 -5.29
CA GLN A 44 3.89 -9.30 -4.97
C GLN A 44 3.40 -8.49 -3.76
N ALA A 45 4.24 -7.64 -3.18
CA ALA A 45 3.92 -6.78 -2.04
C ALA A 45 4.16 -5.30 -2.42
N LEU A 46 3.10 -4.50 -2.43
CA LEU A 46 3.16 -3.08 -2.72
C LEU A 46 2.83 -2.26 -1.47
N LEU A 47 3.68 -1.29 -1.18
CA LEU A 47 3.53 -0.34 -0.07
C LEU A 47 3.40 1.08 -0.62
N LEU A 48 2.31 1.76 -0.28
CA LEU A 48 2.07 3.16 -0.63
C LEU A 48 2.01 4.01 0.65
N THR A 49 3.04 4.83 0.87
CA THR A 49 3.17 5.74 2.02
C THR A 49 3.99 6.98 1.64
N GLU A 50 4.01 8.01 2.48
CA GLU A 50 4.85 9.19 2.23
C GLU A 50 6.36 8.87 2.25
N ALA A 51 6.75 7.79 2.92
CA ALA A 51 8.15 7.38 3.08
C ALA A 51 8.54 6.17 2.20
N SER A 52 7.61 5.59 1.44
CA SER A 52 7.95 4.43 0.60
C SER A 52 8.83 4.83 -0.58
N PRO A 53 9.79 3.98 -0.97
CA PRO A 53 10.61 4.24 -2.14
C PRO A 53 9.76 4.15 -3.41
N TRP A 54 10.24 4.80 -4.47
CA TRP A 54 9.66 4.64 -5.80
C TRP A 54 9.81 3.19 -6.28
N VAL A 55 8.84 2.74 -7.07
CA VAL A 55 8.88 1.44 -7.73
C VAL A 55 9.05 1.68 -9.22
N GLY A 56 10.25 1.37 -9.73
CA GLY A 56 10.63 1.73 -11.09
C GLY A 56 10.60 3.24 -11.29
N ASN A 57 9.81 3.70 -12.26
CA ASN A 57 9.64 5.14 -12.58
C ASN A 57 8.38 5.76 -11.96
N HIS A 58 7.71 5.05 -11.06
CA HIS A 58 6.43 5.46 -10.50
C HIS A 58 6.56 5.75 -8.99
N SER A 59 6.01 6.89 -8.59
CA SER A 59 5.95 7.29 -7.18
C SER A 59 4.99 6.39 -6.40
N THR A 60 5.33 6.13 -5.14
CA THR A 60 4.48 5.40 -4.17
C THR A 60 3.85 6.33 -3.13
N GLU A 61 4.02 7.65 -3.28
CA GLU A 61 3.34 8.64 -2.45
C GLU A 61 1.81 8.45 -2.60
N PRO A 62 1.04 8.35 -1.50
CA PRO A 62 -0.33 7.84 -1.52
C PRO A 62 -1.34 8.93 -1.88
N THR A 63 -1.10 9.62 -2.99
CA THR A 63 -2.08 10.53 -3.59
C THR A 63 -3.18 9.72 -4.29
N ARG A 64 -4.33 10.35 -4.53
CA ARG A 64 -5.43 9.71 -5.29
C ARG A 64 -4.95 9.15 -6.63
N ASP A 65 -4.17 9.93 -7.38
CA ASP A 65 -3.74 9.55 -8.73
C ASP A 65 -2.74 8.41 -8.70
N HIS A 66 -1.80 8.39 -7.75
CA HIS A 66 -0.86 7.28 -7.60
C HIS A 66 -1.56 6.01 -7.12
N ILE A 67 -2.47 6.10 -6.13
CA ILE A 67 -3.24 4.94 -5.66
C ILE A 67 -4.03 4.35 -6.84
N TRP A 68 -4.68 5.20 -7.64
CA TRP A 68 -5.39 4.72 -8.83
C TRP A 68 -4.48 4.11 -9.88
N HIS A 69 -3.34 4.71 -10.16
CA HIS A 69 -2.35 4.14 -11.06
C HIS A 69 -1.93 2.73 -10.63
N TRP A 70 -1.59 2.54 -9.34
CA TRP A 70 -1.13 1.26 -8.82
C TRP A 70 -2.24 0.20 -8.78
N VAL A 71 -3.47 0.58 -8.43
CA VAL A 71 -4.61 -0.34 -8.47
C VAL A 71 -4.94 -0.75 -9.91
N ASP A 72 -4.89 0.17 -10.87
CA ASP A 72 -5.26 -0.14 -12.25
C ASP A 72 -4.16 -0.92 -13.00
N THR A 73 -2.89 -0.70 -12.67
CA THR A 73 -1.77 -1.31 -13.42
C THR A 73 -1.14 -2.49 -12.71
N TRP A 74 -0.78 -2.35 -11.45
CA TRP A 74 -0.09 -3.40 -10.71
C TRP A 74 -1.08 -4.44 -10.23
N LEU A 75 -2.15 -4.03 -9.53
CA LEU A 75 -3.08 -5.00 -8.94
C LEU A 75 -3.82 -5.85 -10.00
N THR A 76 -4.16 -5.28 -11.16
CA THR A 76 -4.79 -6.01 -12.26
C THR A 76 -3.83 -6.98 -12.97
N ALA A 77 -2.52 -6.72 -12.91
CA ALA A 77 -1.49 -7.60 -13.48
C ALA A 77 -1.18 -8.80 -12.57
N GLN A 78 -1.63 -8.78 -11.31
CA GLN A 78 -1.39 -9.88 -10.38
C GLN A 78 -2.24 -11.10 -10.73
N THR A 79 -1.60 -12.25 -10.84
CA THR A 79 -2.25 -13.55 -11.07
C THR A 79 -2.65 -14.26 -9.77
N GLY A 80 -2.44 -13.60 -8.63
CA GLY A 80 -2.66 -14.14 -7.30
C GLY A 80 -4.12 -14.56 -7.06
N SER A 81 -4.29 -15.65 -6.31
CA SER A 81 -5.59 -16.18 -5.92
C SER A 81 -6.26 -15.41 -4.77
N LEU A 82 -5.46 -14.67 -3.98
CA LEU A 82 -5.92 -13.90 -2.84
C LEU A 82 -5.15 -12.58 -2.71
N LEU A 83 -5.91 -11.50 -2.49
CA LEU A 83 -5.40 -10.16 -2.21
C LEU A 83 -5.53 -9.83 -0.72
N TRP A 84 -4.41 -9.50 -0.09
CA TRP A 84 -4.36 -8.78 1.17
C TRP A 84 -4.40 -7.28 0.89
N PHE A 85 -5.51 -6.64 1.19
CA PHE A 85 -5.65 -5.19 1.08
C PHE A 85 -5.71 -4.55 2.47
N PHE A 86 -4.81 -3.60 2.73
CA PHE A 86 -4.77 -2.85 3.98
C PHE A 86 -4.74 -1.34 3.70
N PHE A 87 -5.56 -0.60 4.43
CA PHE A 87 -5.61 0.85 4.36
C PHE A 87 -5.69 1.43 5.78
N SER A 88 -4.74 2.30 6.12
CA SER A 88 -4.78 3.15 7.31
C SER A 88 -4.79 4.63 6.88
N GLY A 89 -5.78 5.38 7.37
CA GLY A 89 -6.03 6.75 6.96
C GLY A 89 -7.42 7.26 7.35
N TYR A 90 -7.80 8.45 6.89
CA TYR A 90 -9.14 9.00 7.12
C TYR A 90 -10.22 8.29 6.30
N GLY A 91 -11.33 7.95 6.97
CA GLY A 91 -12.64 7.72 6.36
C GLY A 91 -13.57 8.89 6.69
N VAL A 92 -14.18 9.49 5.67
CA VAL A 92 -15.09 10.64 5.84
C VAL A 92 -16.41 10.37 5.11
N SER A 93 -17.51 10.88 5.67
CA SER A 93 -18.85 10.86 5.08
C SER A 93 -19.48 12.23 5.30
N TRP A 94 -20.04 12.82 4.23
CA TRP A 94 -20.59 14.17 4.23
C TRP A 94 -22.08 14.14 3.87
#